data_AF-A0A0F9NLS1-F1
#
_entry.id   AF-A0A0F9NLS1-F1
#
_cell.length_a   1.000
_cell.length_b   1.000
_cell.length_c   1.000
_cell.angle_alpha   90.00
_cell.angle_beta   90.00
_cell.angle_gamma   90.00
#
_symmetry.space_group_name_H-M   'P 1'
#
loop_
_entity.id
_entity.type
_entity.pdbx_description
1 polymer ?
#
loop_
_entity_poly.entity_id
_entity_poly.type
_entity_poly.pdbx_seq_one_letter_code
_entity_poly.pdbx_strand_id
1 'polypeptide(L)'
;MTTRYQKRHYEDVARLINESWPLAVPEDVNEVILFSLANKFADLFAADNPPICTAHRPGQLFRSGPCTSGCLLQGSFNRDKFLSACGLEPVKETH
;
A
#
# COMPACT_ATOMS: atom_id res chain seq x y z
N MET A 1 11.69 3.38 14.09
CA MET A 1 12.11 3.40 12.68
C MET A 1 11.57 4.66 12.04
N THR A 2 12.39 5.36 11.27
CA THR A 2 11.96 6.50 10.45
C THR A 2 11.71 5.97 9.04
N THR A 3 10.52 6.19 8.50
CA THR A 3 10.21 5.83 7.12
C THR A 3 10.92 6.80 6.18
N ARG A 4 11.46 6.31 5.06
CA ARG A 4 12.03 7.16 4.01
C ARG A 4 10.94 7.97 3.33
N TYR A 5 9.76 7.37 3.17
CA TYR A 5 8.61 7.99 2.55
C TYR A 5 7.61 8.47 3.61
N GLN A 6 7.07 9.66 3.40
CA GLN A 6 6.03 10.25 4.24
C GLN A 6 4.70 10.21 3.48
N LYS A 7 3.59 10.41 4.20
CA LYS A 7 2.23 10.44 3.63
C LYS A 7 2.14 11.30 2.36
N ARG A 8 2.73 12.49 2.37
CA ARG A 8 2.78 13.40 1.21
C ARG A 8 3.40 12.77 -0.03
N HIS A 9 4.42 11.92 0.13
CA HIS A 9 5.06 11.25 -1.00
C HIS A 9 4.13 10.20 -1.61
N TYR A 10 3.35 9.48 -0.80
CA TYR A 10 2.34 8.55 -1.30
C TYR A 10 1.25 9.30 -2.08
N GLU A 11 0.78 10.43 -1.53
CA GLU A 11 -0.25 11.28 -2.15
C GLU A 11 0.25 11.92 -3.44
N ASP A 12 1.48 12.44 -3.46
CA ASP A 12 2.07 13.03 -4.66
C ASP A 12 2.30 12.00 -5.76
N VAL A 13 2.79 10.80 -5.43
CA VAL A 13 2.97 9.73 -6.43
C VAL A 13 1.63 9.26 -6.96
N ALA A 14 0.62 9.06 -6.10
CA ALA A 14 -0.72 8.66 -6.55
C ALA A 14 -1.34 9.72 -7.47
N ARG A 15 -1.23 11.00 -7.10
CA ARG A 15 -1.68 12.13 -7.93
C ARG A 15 -0.94 12.16 -9.27
N LEU A 16 0.38 12.05 -9.27
CA LEU A 16 1.18 12.05 -10.51
C LEU A 16 0.84 10.87 -11.42
N ILE A 17 0.63 9.68 -10.85
CA ILE A 17 0.19 8.51 -11.62
C ILE A 17 -1.18 8.79 -12.24
N ASN A 18 -2.15 9.27 -11.46
CA ASN A 18 -3.50 9.55 -11.94
C ASN A 18 -3.54 10.69 -13.00
N GLU A 19 -2.78 11.76 -12.79
CA GLU A 19 -2.72 12.92 -13.69
C GLU A 19 -1.92 12.66 -14.97
N SER A 20 -0.84 11.88 -14.88
CA SER A 20 0.02 11.57 -16.05
C SER A 20 -0.58 10.50 -16.96
N TRP A 21 -1.63 9.81 -16.49
CA TRP A 21 -2.21 8.66 -17.16
C TRP A 21 -3.52 8.91 -17.92
N PRO A 22 -3.55 9.81 -18.92
CA PRO A 22 -4.59 9.67 -19.94
C PRO A 22 -4.16 10.12 -21.36
N LEU A 23 -3.29 9.41 -22.09
CA LEU A 23 -3.04 9.74 -23.52
C LEU A 23 -2.65 8.52 -24.38
N ALA A 24 -3.55 8.15 -25.31
CA ALA A 24 -3.27 7.49 -26.60
C ALA A 24 -2.90 5.99 -26.69
N VAL A 25 -3.21 5.17 -25.67
CA VAL A 25 -3.02 3.70 -25.71
C VAL A 25 -4.39 3.00 -25.63
N PRO A 26 -4.62 1.86 -26.31
CA PRO A 26 -5.81 1.03 -26.12
C PRO A 26 -6.10 0.80 -24.63
N GLU A 27 -7.38 0.94 -24.26
CA GLU A 27 -7.86 0.99 -22.87
C GLU A 27 -7.38 -0.21 -22.03
N ASP A 28 -7.30 -1.39 -22.65
CA ASP A 28 -6.86 -2.67 -22.10
C ASP A 28 -5.35 -2.72 -21.79
N VAL A 29 -4.51 -2.21 -22.68
CA VAL A 29 -3.05 -2.13 -22.47
C VAL A 29 -2.73 -1.06 -21.42
N ASN A 30 -3.54 0.00 -21.39
CA ASN A 30 -3.35 1.12 -20.49
C ASN A 30 -3.62 0.74 -19.02
N GLU A 31 -4.65 -0.08 -18.77
CA GLU A 31 -4.99 -0.53 -17.43
C GLU A 31 -3.92 -1.47 -16.83
N VAL A 32 -3.37 -2.39 -17.62
CA VAL A 32 -2.34 -3.34 -17.16
C VAL A 32 -1.06 -2.62 -16.73
N ILE A 33 -0.63 -1.61 -17.50
CA ILE A 33 0.60 -0.87 -17.17
C ILE A 33 0.39 0.00 -15.93
N LEU A 34 -0.77 0.68 -15.83
CA LEU A 34 -1.14 1.47 -14.65
C LEU A 34 -1.16 0.59 -13.40
N PHE A 35 -1.82 -0.57 -13.48
CA PHE A 35 -1.90 -1.53 -12.39
C PHE A 35 -0.51 -2.00 -11.98
N SER A 36 0.34 -2.40 -12.93
CA SER A 36 1.70 -2.86 -12.64
C SER A 36 2.56 -1.78 -11.98
N LEU A 37 2.50 -0.54 -12.46
CA LEU A 37 3.27 0.58 -11.91
C LEU A 37 2.81 0.95 -10.50
N ALA A 38 1.50 1.09 -10.28
CA ALA A 38 0.93 1.40 -8.98
C ALA A 38 1.26 0.29 -7.94
N ASN A 39 1.18 -0.99 -8.34
CA ASN A 39 1.54 -2.09 -7.45
C ASN A 39 3.02 -2.06 -7.05
N LYS A 40 3.95 -1.75 -7.95
CA LYS A 40 5.39 -1.63 -7.63
C LYS A 40 5.65 -0.51 -6.61
N PHE A 41 4.98 0.63 -6.74
CA PHE A 41 5.10 1.70 -5.73
C PHE A 41 4.45 1.29 -4.41
N ALA A 42 3.31 0.63 -4.44
CA ALA A 42 2.66 0.12 -3.23
C ALA A 42 3.56 -0.88 -2.48
N ASP A 43 4.25 -1.77 -3.19
CA ASP A 43 5.21 -2.71 -2.59
C ASP A 43 6.40 -1.98 -1.97
N LEU A 44 6.93 -0.97 -2.67
CA LEU A 44 8.02 -0.12 -2.19
C LEU A 44 7.63 0.61 -0.89
N PHE A 45 6.44 1.19 -0.84
CA PHE A 45 5.95 1.92 0.33
C PHE A 45 5.60 0.99 1.51
N ALA A 46 5.08 -0.20 1.23
CA ALA A 46 4.84 -1.21 2.24
C ALA A 46 6.16 -1.74 2.85
N ALA A 47 7.19 -1.92 2.03
CA ALA A 47 8.51 -2.35 2.50
C ALA A 47 9.21 -1.28 3.35
N ASP A 48 9.05 -0.01 3.01
CA ASP A 48 9.63 1.11 3.78
C ASP A 48 8.85 1.44 5.06
N ASN A 49 7.53 1.23 5.05
CA ASN A 49 6.66 1.42 6.20
C ASN A 49 5.98 0.12 6.63
N PRO A 50 6.76 -0.87 7.11
CA PRO A 50 6.22 -2.16 7.53
C PRO A 50 5.30 -1.96 8.75
N PRO A 51 4.28 -2.81 8.89
CA PRO A 51 3.36 -2.71 10.02
C PRO A 51 4.10 -2.90 11.35
N ILE A 52 3.87 -1.97 12.28
CA ILE A 52 4.48 -2.00 13.60
C ILE A 52 3.52 -2.68 14.56
N CYS A 53 4.09 -3.62 15.32
CA CYS A 53 3.42 -4.38 16.35
C CYS A 53 3.32 -3.53 17.63
N THR A 54 2.15 -2.93 17.91
CA THR A 54 2.00 -2.01 19.05
C THR A 54 1.44 -2.67 20.31
N ALA A 55 0.72 -3.78 20.17
CA ALA A 55 0.28 -4.59 21.31
C ALA A 55 -0.07 -6.02 20.88
N HIS A 56 0.25 -6.99 21.72
CA HIS A 56 -0.30 -8.34 21.62
C HIS A 56 -1.65 -8.42 22.35
N ARG A 57 -2.57 -9.24 21.86
CA ARG A 57 -3.82 -9.53 22.58
C ARG A 57 -3.50 -10.03 24.01
N PRO A 58 -4.33 -9.68 25.02
CA PRO A 58 -4.17 -10.18 26.37
C PRO A 58 -4.06 -11.71 26.39
N GLY A 59 -2.97 -12.25 26.97
CA GLY A 59 -2.72 -13.70 27.05
C GLY A 59 -1.71 -14.27 26.05
N GLN A 60 -1.15 -13.47 25.13
CA GLN A 60 -0.02 -13.90 24.29
C GLN A 60 1.32 -13.47 24.91
N LEU A 61 2.20 -14.46 25.16
CA LEU A 61 3.57 -14.23 25.62
C LEU A 61 4.35 -13.45 24.55
N PHE A 62 5.01 -12.36 24.97
CA PHE A 62 5.99 -11.62 24.18
C PHE A 62 7.10 -12.59 23.73
N ARG A 63 6.96 -13.20 22.56
CA ARG A 63 8.08 -13.83 21.86
C ARG A 63 8.62 -12.81 20.90
N SER A 64 9.82 -12.32 21.18
CA SER A 64 10.64 -11.53 20.27
C SER A 64 10.83 -12.31 18.96
N GLY A 65 10.00 -12.01 17.97
CA GLY A 65 9.93 -12.64 16.66
C GLY A 65 8.91 -11.92 15.76
N PRO A 66 8.85 -12.23 14.45
CA PRO A 66 7.94 -11.55 13.53
C PRO A 66 6.48 -11.73 13.99
N CYS A 67 5.76 -10.62 14.19
CA CYS A 67 4.39 -10.62 14.72
C CYS A 67 3.44 -11.27 13.69
N THR A 68 3.24 -12.58 13.82
CA THR A 68 2.52 -13.42 12.84
C THR A 68 1.12 -13.82 13.29
N SER A 69 0.75 -13.66 14.57
CA SER A 69 -0.63 -13.85 15.02
C SER A 69 -0.93 -13.11 16.33
N GLY A 70 -2.03 -12.34 16.36
CA GLY A 70 -2.55 -11.69 17.58
C GLY A 70 -1.98 -10.30 17.91
N CYS A 71 -1.29 -9.67 16.98
CA CYS A 71 -0.83 -8.31 17.13
C CYS A 71 -1.84 -7.27 16.60
N LEU A 72 -2.05 -6.19 17.36
CA LEU A 72 -2.62 -4.94 16.86
C LEU A 72 -1.55 -4.19 16.06
N LEU A 73 -1.72 -4.17 14.74
CA LEU A 73 -0.82 -3.46 13.83
C LEU A 73 -1.26 -1.99 13.74
N GLN A 74 -0.32 -1.06 13.89
CA GLN A 74 -0.60 0.37 13.79
C GLN A 74 0.45 1.07 12.90
N GLY A 75 0.00 2.07 12.14
CA GLY A 75 0.88 3.02 11.44
C GLY A 75 1.44 2.58 10.08
N SER A 76 0.94 1.49 9.49
CA SER A 76 1.45 1.03 8.19
C SER A 76 0.92 1.83 7.01
N PHE A 77 1.65 1.77 5.89
CA PHE A 77 1.16 2.18 4.59
C PHE A 77 -0.15 1.44 4.26
N ASN A 78 -1.16 2.17 3.78
CA ASN A 78 -2.44 1.59 3.38
C ASN A 78 -2.45 1.41 1.86
N ARG A 79 -2.21 0.18 1.42
CA ARG A 79 -2.16 -0.20 0.01
C ARG A 79 -3.44 0.17 -0.73
N ASP A 80 -4.59 -0.20 -0.18
CA ASP A 80 -5.88 -0.03 -0.86
C ASP A 80 -6.18 1.44 -1.12
N LYS A 81 -5.98 2.29 -0.10
CA LYS A 81 -6.15 3.75 -0.25
C LYS A 81 -5.22 4.34 -1.29
N PHE A 82 -3.98 3.87 -1.37
CA PHE A 82 -3.03 4.32 -2.37
C PHE A 82 -3.46 3.90 -3.79
N LEU A 83 -3.83 2.64 -3.99
CA LEU A 83 -4.27 2.14 -5.30
C LEU A 83 -5.54 2.87 -5.78
N SER A 84 -6.50 3.12 -4.88
CA SER A 84 -7.68 3.94 -5.20
C SER A 84 -7.31 5.38 -5.57
N ALA A 85 -6.32 5.97 -4.90
CA ALA A 85 -5.84 7.31 -5.25
C ALA A 85 -5.09 7.36 -6.60
N CYS A 86 -4.54 6.23 -7.06
CA CYS A 86 -3.98 6.08 -8.40
C CYS A 86 -5.05 5.87 -9.49
N GLY A 87 -6.34 5.86 -9.14
CA GLY A 87 -7.44 5.61 -10.08
C GLY A 87 -7.77 4.14 -10.31
N LEU A 88 -7.21 3.22 -9.51
CA LEU A 88 -7.51 1.79 -9.59
C LEU A 88 -8.64 1.43 -8.62
N GLU A 89 -9.71 0.81 -9.11
CA GLU A 89 -10.72 0.27 -8.19
C GLU A 89 -10.10 -0.84 -7.33
N PRO A 90 -10.37 -0.87 -6.01
CA PRO A 90 -9.95 -1.99 -5.19
C PRO A 90 -10.64 -3.25 -5.75
N VAL A 91 -9.86 -4.27 -6.07
CA VAL A 91 -10.39 -5.58 -6.45
C VAL A 91 -11.24 -6.04 -5.27
N LYS A 92 -12.56 -5.98 -5.41
CA LYS A 92 -13.47 -6.62 -4.46
C LYS A 92 -13.24 -8.11 -4.63
N GLU A 93 -12.41 -8.70 -3.77
CA GLU A 93 -12.40 -10.14 -3.60
C GLU A 93 -13.80 -10.55 -3.12
N THR A 94 -14.68 -10.89 -4.07
CA THR A 94 -15.93 -11.59 -3.80
C THR A 94 -15.56 -12.98 -3.31
N HIS A 95 -15.78 -13.17 -2.02
CA HIS A 95 -15.46 -14.38 -1.25
C HIS A 95 -16.44 -15.52 -1.50
#